data_AF-A0A9P0NT44-F1
#
_entry.id   AF-A0A9P0NT44-F1
#
_cell.length_a   1.000
_cell.length_b   1.000
_cell.length_c   1.000
_cell.angle_alpha   90.00
_cell.angle_beta   90.00
_cell.angle_gamma   90.00
#
_symmetry.space_group_name_H-M   'P 1'
#
loop_
_entity.id
_entity.type
_entity.pdbx_description
1 polymer ?
#
loop_
_entity_poly.entity_id
_entity_poly.type
_entity_poly.pdbx_seq_one_letter_code
_entity_poly.pdbx_strand_id
1 'polypeptide(L)'
;MACMQQVSKVITRPHLRLALNSMQRYCSHSPNGYNFELNETQKEFQELARKFTREEIIPVAAEYDRTGKYPWDILKKAHAIGLMNGHIPEEYGKISLC
;
A
#
# COMPACT_ATOMS: atom_id res chain seq x y z
N MET A 1 -23.52 20.78 -35.58
CA MET A 1 -23.94 19.69 -34.67
C MET A 1 -22.88 19.29 -33.62
N ALA A 2 -21.64 19.82 -33.62
CA ALA A 2 -20.60 19.40 -32.66
C ALA A 2 -20.47 20.28 -31.39
N CYS A 3 -20.99 21.53 -31.39
CA CYS A 3 -20.83 22.45 -30.26
C CYS A 3 -21.68 22.07 -29.02
N MET A 4 -22.85 21.44 -29.24
CA MET A 4 -23.77 21.10 -28.14
C MET A 4 -23.41 19.80 -27.41
N GLN A 5 -22.58 18.93 -27.99
CA GLN A 5 -22.17 17.67 -27.33
C GLN A 5 -21.03 17.86 -26.33
N GLN A 6 -20.24 18.94 -26.45
CA GLN A 6 -19.14 19.24 -25.53
C GLN A 6 -19.62 19.75 -24.16
N VAL A 7 -20.76 20.44 -24.10
CA VAL A 7 -21.28 21.07 -22.87
C VAL A 7 -21.83 20.04 -21.87
N SER A 8 -22.41 18.93 -22.37
CA SER A 8 -22.98 17.87 -21.51
C SER A 8 -21.94 17.09 -20.69
N LYS A 9 -20.70 16.95 -21.20
CA LYS A 9 -19.62 16.18 -20.56
C LYS A 9 -18.89 16.97 -19.47
N VAL A 10 -18.99 18.29 -19.45
CA VAL A 10 -18.33 19.17 -18.46
C VAL A 10 -19.21 19.34 -17.21
N ILE A 11 -20.53 19.38 -17.37
CA ILE A 11 -21.46 19.64 -16.26
C ILE A 11 -21.77 18.38 -15.43
N THR A 12 -21.73 17.18 -16.02
CA THR A 12 -22.13 15.93 -15.32
C THR A 12 -21.00 15.24 -14.54
N ARG A 13 -19.74 15.62 -14.75
CA ARG A 13 -18.58 14.96 -14.15
C ARG A 13 -18.25 15.33 -12.68
N PRO A 14 -18.48 16.55 -12.17
CA PRO A 14 -18.14 16.86 -10.78
C PRO A 14 -19.14 16.25 -9.78
N HIS A 15 -20.42 16.24 -10.12
CA HIS A 15 -21.49 15.82 -9.22
C HIS A 15 -21.53 14.30 -9.01
N LEU A 16 -21.19 13.52 -10.05
CA LEU A 16 -21.13 12.06 -9.94
C LEU A 16 -19.97 11.59 -9.04
N ARG A 17 -18.85 12.32 -9.04
CA ARG A 17 -17.68 12.01 -8.19
C ARG A 17 -17.95 12.29 -6.71
N LEU A 18 -18.69 13.34 -6.39
CA LEU A 18 -19.10 13.64 -5.02
C LEU A 18 -20.08 12.58 -4.46
N ALA A 19 -21.01 12.09 -5.29
CA ALA A 19 -21.97 11.06 -4.88
C ALA A 19 -21.35 9.67 -4.65
N LEU A 20 -20.30 9.32 -5.41
CA LEU A 20 -19.60 8.04 -5.23
C LEU A 20 -18.72 8.04 -3.96
N ASN A 21 -18.09 9.17 -3.62
CA ASN A 21 -17.29 9.29 -2.40
C ASN A 21 -18.12 9.25 -1.10
N SER A 22 -19.40 9.64 -1.16
CA SER A 22 -20.29 9.58 0.02
C SER A 22 -20.87 8.18 0.25
N MET A 23 -21.14 7.40 -0.81
CA MET A 23 -21.62 6.01 -0.68
C MET A 23 -20.55 5.05 -0.13
N GLN A 24 -19.27 5.32 -0.35
CA GLN A 24 -18.20 4.42 0.08
C GLN A 24 -18.01 4.40 1.61
N ARG A 25 -18.48 5.43 2.33
CA ARG A 25 -18.38 5.50 3.80
C ARG A 25 -19.47 4.73 4.54
N TYR A 26 -20.59 4.42 3.89
CA TYR A 26 -21.72 3.74 4.55
C TYR A 26 -21.57 2.21 4.61
N CYS A 27 -20.61 1.62 3.88
CA CYS A 27 -20.47 0.16 3.78
C CYS A 27 -19.38 -0.44 4.67
N SER A 28 -18.57 0.35 5.39
CA SER A 28 -17.43 -0.17 6.16
C SER A 28 -17.66 -0.34 7.65
N HIS A 29 -18.74 0.20 8.22
CA HIS A 29 -18.93 0.19 9.67
C HIS A 29 -20.14 -0.67 10.07
N SER A 30 -19.93 -1.99 10.11
CA SER A 30 -20.85 -2.89 10.81
C SER A 30 -20.51 -2.85 12.30
N PRO A 31 -21.43 -2.38 13.19
CA PRO A 31 -21.14 -2.24 14.63
C PRO A 31 -20.88 -3.57 15.34
N ASN A 32 -21.20 -4.70 14.71
CA ASN A 32 -20.93 -6.06 15.20
C ASN A 32 -20.09 -6.90 14.22
N GLY A 33 -19.42 -6.27 13.25
CA GLY A 33 -18.61 -6.94 12.22
C GLY A 33 -17.10 -6.79 12.44
N TYR A 34 -16.31 -7.55 11.68
CA TYR A 34 -14.85 -7.38 11.68
C TYR A 34 -14.45 -6.03 11.11
N ASN A 35 -13.61 -5.28 11.83
CA ASN A 35 -13.01 -4.05 11.34
C ASN A 35 -11.71 -4.39 10.56
N PHE A 36 -11.65 -3.97 9.29
CA PHE A 36 -10.49 -4.16 8.41
C PHE A 36 -9.62 -2.90 8.30
N GLU A 37 -9.97 -1.83 9.00
CA GLU A 37 -9.11 -0.65 9.09
C GLU A 37 -7.84 -0.98 9.87
N LEU A 38 -6.70 -0.65 9.27
CA LEU A 38 -5.41 -0.79 9.93
C LEU A 38 -5.29 0.23 11.07
N ASN A 39 -4.70 -0.18 12.19
CA ASN A 39 -4.28 0.76 13.22
C ASN A 39 -3.10 1.62 12.74
N GLU A 40 -2.77 2.69 13.46
CA GLU A 40 -1.72 3.62 13.04
C GLU A 40 -0.35 2.95 12.88
N THR A 41 0.06 2.09 13.82
CA THR A 41 1.31 1.33 13.71
C THR A 41 1.36 0.42 12.47
N GLN A 42 0.25 -0.23 12.13
CA GLN A 42 0.13 -1.04 10.92
C GLN A 42 0.19 -0.19 9.65
N LYS A 43 -0.35 1.03 9.67
CA LYS A 43 -0.23 1.99 8.55
C LYS A 43 1.21 2.46 8.37
N GLU A 44 1.90 2.79 9.46
CA GLU A 44 3.32 3.17 9.44
C GLU A 44 4.18 2.05 8.88
N PHE A 45 3.96 0.81 9.35
CA PHE A 45 4.65 -0.36 8.84
C PHE A 45 4.38 -0.59 7.34
N GLN A 46 3.12 -0.41 6.91
CA GLN A 46 2.76 -0.48 5.50
C GLN A 46 3.49 0.59 4.67
N GLU A 47 3.57 1.83 5.14
CA GLU A 47 4.26 2.89 4.41
C GLU A 47 5.77 2.63 4.33
N LEU A 48 6.38 2.14 5.40
CA LEU A 48 7.78 1.71 5.39
C LEU A 48 8.03 0.64 4.32
N ALA A 49 7.19 -0.40 4.29
CA ALA A 49 7.29 -1.48 3.30
C ALA A 49 7.12 -0.97 1.86
N ARG A 50 6.16 -0.07 1.63
CA ARG A 50 5.93 0.56 0.32
C ARG A 50 7.13 1.40 -0.12
N LYS A 51 7.69 2.21 0.79
CA LYS A 51 8.87 3.02 0.53
C LYS A 51 10.06 2.15 0.14
N PHE A 52 10.37 1.14 0.95
CA PHE A 52 11.45 0.19 0.67
C PHE A 52 11.26 -0.50 -0.69
N THR A 53 10.05 -0.93 -1.00
CA THR A 53 9.74 -1.56 -2.28
C THR A 53 10.04 -0.63 -3.46
N ARG A 54 9.62 0.63 -3.38
CA ARG A 54 9.86 1.64 -4.43
C ARG A 54 11.33 1.93 -4.66
N GLU A 55 12.10 2.04 -3.58
CA GLU A 55 13.49 2.49 -3.61
C GLU A 55 14.47 1.35 -3.91
N GLU A 56 14.23 0.15 -3.37
CA GLU A 56 15.23 -0.93 -3.36
C GLU A 56 14.82 -2.15 -4.20
N ILE A 57 13.52 -2.46 -4.33
CA ILE A 57 13.05 -3.67 -5.01
C ILE A 57 12.74 -3.39 -6.49
N ILE A 58 11.86 -2.42 -6.77
CA ILE A 58 11.38 -2.14 -8.13
C ILE A 58 12.50 -1.90 -9.14
N PRO A 59 13.57 -1.13 -8.84
CA PRO A 59 14.61 -0.82 -9.83
C PRO A 59 15.37 -2.05 -10.36
N VAL A 60 15.50 -3.08 -9.53
CA VAL A 60 16.33 -4.28 -9.81
C VAL A 60 15.49 -5.53 -10.05
N ALA A 61 14.18 -5.47 -9.85
CA ALA A 61 13.27 -6.61 -9.97
C ALA A 61 13.37 -7.31 -11.33
N ALA A 62 13.43 -6.56 -12.43
CA ALA A 62 13.50 -7.12 -13.78
C ALA A 62 14.84 -7.86 -14.04
N GLU A 63 15.94 -7.41 -13.44
CA GLU A 63 17.24 -8.08 -13.56
C GLU A 63 17.23 -9.40 -12.80
N TYR A 64 16.72 -9.39 -11.56
CA TYR A 64 16.65 -10.61 -10.74
C TYR A 64 15.72 -11.66 -11.33
N ASP A 65 14.59 -11.25 -11.91
CA ASP A 65 13.70 -12.16 -12.64
C ASP A 65 14.40 -12.83 -13.83
N ARG A 66 15.11 -12.05 -14.65
CA ARG A 66 15.84 -12.57 -15.83
C ARG A 66 17.01 -13.47 -15.47
N THR A 67 17.72 -13.15 -14.39
CA THR A 67 18.96 -13.84 -14.02
C THR A 67 18.74 -15.01 -13.07
N GLY A 68 17.61 -15.04 -12.35
CA GLY A 68 17.34 -16.00 -11.29
C GLY A 68 18.28 -15.89 -10.09
N LYS A 69 19.05 -14.79 -9.99
CA LYS A 69 19.98 -14.57 -8.87
C LYS A 69 19.20 -14.31 -7.59
N TYR A 70 19.71 -14.83 -6.48
CA TYR A 70 19.11 -14.62 -5.17
C TYR A 70 19.51 -13.23 -4.61
N PRO A 71 18.55 -12.35 -4.26
CA PRO A 71 18.82 -10.95 -3.91
C PRO A 71 19.25 -10.76 -2.45
N TRP A 72 20.38 -11.35 -2.07
CA TRP A 72 20.90 -11.33 -0.70
C TRP A 72 21.04 -9.92 -0.11
N ASP A 73 21.48 -8.95 -0.91
CA ASP A 73 21.75 -7.59 -0.44
C ASP A 73 20.45 -6.87 -0.05
N ILE A 74 19.39 -7.05 -0.84
CA ILE A 74 18.07 -6.47 -0.55
C ILE A 74 17.48 -7.11 0.70
N LEU A 75 17.60 -8.43 0.85
CA LEU A 75 17.12 -9.16 2.04
C LEU A 75 17.82 -8.69 3.32
N LYS A 76 19.15 -8.51 3.28
CA LYS A 76 19.90 -7.98 4.43
C LYS A 76 19.45 -6.56 4.80
N LYS A 77 19.21 -5.70 3.80
CA LYS A 77 18.66 -4.36 4.03
C LYS A 77 17.25 -4.41 4.64
N ALA A 78 16.36 -5.24 4.08
CA ALA A 78 15.00 -5.42 4.57
C ALA A 78 14.97 -5.93 6.02
N HIS A 79 15.87 -6.86 6.35
CA HIS A 79 16.05 -7.35 7.71
C HIS A 79 16.53 -6.23 8.64
N ALA A 80 17.52 -5.43 8.22
CA ALA A 80 18.09 -4.35 9.02
C ALA A 80 17.08 -3.24 9.37
N ILE A 81 16.03 -3.05 8.56
CA ILE A 81 14.98 -2.05 8.80
C ILE A 81 13.72 -2.65 9.45
N GLY A 82 13.76 -3.91 9.87
CA GLY A 82 12.65 -4.55 10.59
C GLY A 82 11.47 -5.00 9.71
N LEU A 83 11.64 -5.10 8.38
CA LEU A 83 10.60 -5.65 7.50
C LEU A 83 10.56 -7.19 7.48
N MET A 84 11.39 -7.85 8.28
CA MET A 84 11.48 -9.29 8.40
C MET A 84 11.36 -9.72 9.87
N ASN A 85 10.91 -10.96 10.11
CA ASN A 85 10.91 -11.59 11.43
C ASN A 85 10.09 -10.88 12.53
N GLY A 86 9.00 -10.19 12.16
CA GLY A 86 8.20 -9.40 13.12
C GLY A 86 7.60 -10.19 14.31
N HIS A 87 7.44 -11.51 14.16
CA HIS A 87 6.90 -12.42 15.18
C HIS A 87 7.97 -13.06 16.09
N ILE A 88 9.26 -12.88 15.78
CA ILE A 88 10.35 -13.47 16.57
C ILE A 88 10.60 -12.58 17.79
N PRO A 89 10.75 -13.14 19.01
CA PRO A 89 11.14 -12.37 20.19
C PRO A 89 12.46 -11.61 20.01
N GLU A 90 12.61 -10.47 20.68
CA GLU A 90 13.80 -9.59 20.57
C GLU A 90 15.10 -10.29 20.99
N GLU A 91 15.01 -11.18 21.97
CA GLU A 91 16.12 -12.00 22.47
C GLU A 91 16.77 -12.90 21.40
N TYR A 92 16.10 -13.12 20.27
CA TYR A 92 16.60 -13.94 19.16
C TYR A 92 16.94 -13.13 17.89
N GLY A 93 17.14 -11.81 18.03
CA GLY A 93 17.68 -10.96 16.95
C GLY A 93 16.63 -10.22 16.13
N LYS A 94 15.43 -9.99 16.67
CA LYS A 94 14.46 -9.05 16.08
C LYS A 94 14.96 -7.61 16.26
N ILE A 95 14.76 -6.82 15.22
CA ILE A 95 14.83 -5.35 15.28
C ILE A 95 13.42 -4.88 15.61
N SER A 96 13.27 -4.21 16.75
CA SER A 96 12.00 -3.85 17.38
C SER A 96 11.12 -2.97 16.48
N LEU A 97 10.20 -3.58 15.73
CA LEU A 97 9.05 -2.88 15.13
C LEU A 97 7.84 -3.81 14.96
N CYS A 98 7.18 -4.12 16.07
CA CYS A 98 5.75 -4.48 16.18
C CYS A 98 5.31 -4.11 17.60
#